data_AF-A0A7V9LIV4-F1
#
_entry.id   AF-A0A7V9LIV4-F1
#
_cell.length_a   1.000
_cell.length_b   1.000
_cell.length_c   1.000
_cell.angle_alpha   90.00
_cell.angle_beta   90.00
_cell.angle_gamma   90.00
#
_symmetry.space_group_name_H-M   'P 1'
#
loop_
_entity.id
_entity.type
_entity.pdbx_description
1 polymer ?
#
loop_
_entity_poly.entity_id
_entity_poly.type
_entity_poly.pdbx_seq_one_letter_code
_entity_poly.pdbx_strand_id
1 'polypeptide(L)'
;MQPDPSVNSSGAKQPERWLCVSLHDVAPATWKHCQNVMDAVCEVAEIPMTLLVVPAYHGQCSAQPQFEDAMGKQLAAGHELALHGYFHLDQGAPSGIIDWFRRRIYTAGEGEFCALSEQEAGERLTLGQRWFEANGWPLSGFVAPAWLLGSGARRALKARSDLQYTSTLTQLIVLPEAHAIHAPCLTYSVRQAWRRPASVAWNTLLSRVTRQTPVLRIGLHPRDAESKSVRLSWQRLLARALTDRSAVTKAQFIRDWRSQRTDARLPQRRSPRAALQC
;
A
#
# COMPACT_ATOMS: atom_id res chain seq x y z
N MET A 1 53.66 19.37 -23.19
CA MET A 1 52.84 19.87 -22.06
C MET A 1 51.57 20.46 -22.66
N GLN A 2 50.56 19.62 -22.85
CA GLN A 2 49.22 20.04 -23.27
C GLN A 2 48.35 20.13 -22.01
N PRO A 3 47.43 21.11 -21.91
CA PRO A 3 46.51 21.22 -20.79
C PRO A 3 45.45 20.10 -20.87
N ASP A 4 45.22 19.47 -19.73
CA ASP A 4 44.23 18.42 -19.49
C ASP A 4 42.81 19.02 -19.50
N PRO A 5 41.90 18.60 -20.40
CA PRO A 5 40.53 19.09 -20.40
C PRO A 5 39.63 18.17 -19.56
N SER A 6 38.70 18.82 -18.85
CA SER A 6 37.45 18.27 -18.29
C SER A 6 37.44 17.83 -16.82
N VAL A 7 37.22 18.87 -16.01
CA VAL A 7 36.30 18.88 -14.87
C VAL A 7 34.91 18.32 -15.23
N ASN A 8 34.31 17.65 -14.24
CA ASN A 8 32.88 17.35 -14.01
C ASN A 8 32.20 16.20 -14.79
N SER A 9 31.87 15.15 -14.03
CA SER A 9 30.46 14.76 -13.87
C SER A 9 30.19 14.41 -12.41
N SER A 10 29.71 15.40 -11.65
CA SER A 10 28.87 15.14 -10.49
C SER A 10 27.63 14.42 -10.99
N GLY A 11 27.70 13.07 -11.00
CA GLY A 11 26.58 12.22 -11.39
C GLY A 11 25.38 12.57 -10.52
N ALA A 12 24.44 13.32 -11.07
CA ALA A 12 23.15 13.54 -10.45
C ALA A 12 22.55 12.15 -10.20
N LYS A 13 22.49 11.74 -8.93
CA LYS A 13 21.87 10.49 -8.51
C LYS A 13 20.47 10.50 -9.11
N GLN A 14 20.19 9.59 -10.04
CA GLN A 14 18.85 9.46 -10.64
C GLN A 14 17.83 9.41 -9.49
N PRO A 15 16.70 10.13 -9.58
CA PRO A 15 15.72 10.13 -8.51
C PRO A 15 15.30 8.69 -8.24
N GLU A 16 15.44 8.27 -6.99
CA GLU A 16 15.11 6.92 -6.57
C GLU A 16 13.62 6.68 -6.83
N ARG A 17 13.32 5.69 -7.67
CA ARG A 17 11.96 5.31 -8.00
C ARG A 17 11.60 4.06 -7.22
N TRP A 18 10.38 4.04 -6.73
CA TRP A 18 9.92 3.05 -5.77
C TRP A 18 8.81 2.19 -6.37
N LEU A 19 8.76 0.95 -5.90
CA LEU A 19 7.68 0.01 -6.11
C LEU A 19 7.16 -0.45 -4.74
N CYS A 20 5.86 -0.35 -4.51
CA CYS A 20 5.21 -1.01 -3.37
C CYS A 20 4.27 -2.10 -3.87
N VAL A 21 4.44 -3.32 -3.38
CA VAL A 21 3.50 -4.42 -3.60
C VAL A 21 2.69 -4.61 -2.32
N SER A 22 1.36 -4.65 -2.42
CA SER A 22 0.50 -4.96 -1.29
C SER A 22 -0.46 -6.10 -1.59
N LEU A 23 -0.58 -7.00 -0.62
CA LEU A 23 -1.54 -8.10 -0.64
C LEU A 23 -2.75 -7.72 0.22
N HIS A 24 -3.91 -7.67 -0.42
CA HIS A 24 -5.19 -7.30 0.16
C HIS A 24 -5.88 -8.50 0.81
N ASP A 25 -6.86 -8.19 1.65
CA ASP A 25 -7.79 -9.13 2.27
C ASP A 25 -7.08 -10.29 2.99
N VAL A 26 -5.98 -10.01 3.71
CA VAL A 26 -5.22 -11.02 4.45
C VAL A 26 -5.94 -11.34 5.75
N ALA A 27 -6.54 -12.53 5.82
CA ALA A 27 -7.32 -13.00 6.95
C ALA A 27 -7.21 -14.52 7.07
N PRO A 28 -7.58 -15.15 8.19
CA PRO A 28 -7.52 -16.61 8.33
C PRO A 28 -8.25 -17.35 7.19
N ALA A 29 -9.45 -16.88 6.82
CA ALA A 29 -10.27 -17.49 5.77
C ALA A 29 -9.65 -17.41 4.36
N THR A 30 -8.78 -16.43 4.11
CA THR A 30 -8.15 -16.19 2.81
C THR A 30 -6.68 -16.59 2.79
N TRP A 31 -6.09 -16.95 3.94
CA TRP A 31 -4.66 -17.09 4.13
C TRP A 31 -4.01 -18.08 3.13
N LYS A 32 -4.65 -19.22 2.87
CA LYS A 32 -4.12 -20.19 1.90
C LYS A 32 -3.98 -19.60 0.49
N HIS A 33 -4.92 -18.76 0.08
CA HIS A 33 -4.89 -18.07 -1.21
C HIS A 33 -3.84 -16.95 -1.20
N CYS A 34 -3.70 -16.23 -0.09
CA CYS A 34 -2.62 -15.26 0.11
C CYS A 34 -1.25 -15.90 -0.07
N GLN A 35 -1.01 -17.08 0.52
CA GLN A 35 0.25 -17.82 0.37
C GLN A 35 0.55 -18.12 -1.11
N ASN A 36 -0.44 -18.60 -1.87
CA ASN A 36 -0.26 -18.86 -3.30
C ASN A 36 0.13 -17.59 -4.10
N VAL A 37 -0.38 -16.42 -3.70
CA VAL A 37 0.02 -15.15 -4.31
C VAL A 37 1.45 -14.77 -3.92
N MET A 38 1.82 -14.96 -2.66
CA MET A 38 3.18 -14.70 -2.17
C MET A 38 4.20 -15.60 -2.88
N ASP A 39 3.92 -16.90 -2.99
CA ASP A 39 4.75 -17.85 -3.73
C ASP A 39 4.92 -17.40 -5.20
N ALA A 40 3.83 -16.97 -5.84
CA ALA A 40 3.86 -16.46 -7.21
C ALA A 40 4.63 -15.14 -7.35
N VAL A 41 4.73 -14.32 -6.29
CA VAL A 41 5.60 -13.13 -6.28
C VAL A 41 7.06 -13.56 -6.18
N CYS A 42 7.37 -14.50 -5.28
CA CYS A 42 8.71 -15.05 -5.10
C CYS A 42 9.27 -15.72 -6.35
N GLU A 43 8.42 -16.29 -7.21
CA GLU A 43 8.83 -16.77 -8.55
C GLU A 43 9.41 -15.68 -9.46
N VAL A 44 9.10 -14.41 -9.21
CA VAL A 44 9.64 -13.26 -9.95
C VAL A 44 10.81 -12.64 -9.20
N ALA A 45 10.62 -12.34 -7.91
CA ALA A 45 11.66 -11.79 -7.04
C ALA A 45 11.25 -11.89 -5.56
N GLU A 46 12.24 -12.08 -4.69
CA GLU A 46 12.07 -11.92 -3.24
C GLU A 46 12.07 -10.43 -2.90
N ILE A 47 10.89 -9.90 -2.57
CA ILE A 47 10.71 -8.47 -2.28
C ILE A 47 9.87 -8.26 -1.01
N PRO A 48 10.11 -7.16 -0.28
CA PRO A 48 9.23 -6.79 0.82
C PRO A 48 7.84 -6.41 0.27
N MET A 49 6.80 -6.74 1.04
CA MET A 49 5.41 -6.46 0.69
C MET A 49 4.68 -5.87 1.90
N THR A 50 3.58 -5.15 1.65
CA THR A 50 2.64 -4.76 2.70
C THR A 50 1.43 -5.70 2.69
N LEU A 51 1.27 -6.51 3.72
CA LEU A 51 0.13 -7.38 3.95
C LEU A 51 -0.98 -6.58 4.66
N LEU A 52 -2.13 -6.47 4.00
CA LEU A 52 -3.27 -5.71 4.49
C LEU A 52 -4.21 -6.66 5.25
N VAL A 53 -4.03 -6.70 6.57
CA VAL A 53 -4.65 -7.68 7.46
C VAL A 53 -6.01 -7.22 7.98
N VAL A 54 -6.95 -8.17 8.09
CA VAL A 54 -8.30 -7.95 8.60
C VAL A 54 -8.51 -8.73 9.91
N PRO A 55 -8.66 -8.05 11.06
CA PRO A 55 -8.77 -8.68 12.38
C PRO A 55 -10.05 -9.49 12.63
N ALA A 56 -11.16 -9.16 11.98
CA ALA A 56 -12.43 -9.85 12.18
C ALA A 56 -13.16 -10.07 10.85
N TYR A 57 -12.46 -10.65 9.87
CA TYR A 57 -12.94 -10.76 8.50
C TYR A 57 -14.34 -11.38 8.41
N HIS A 58 -15.29 -10.60 7.89
CA HIS A 58 -16.70 -10.95 7.77
C HIS A 58 -17.35 -11.42 9.08
N GLY A 59 -16.91 -10.86 10.22
CA GLY A 59 -17.42 -11.17 11.56
C GLY A 59 -16.78 -12.40 12.20
N GLN A 60 -15.82 -13.05 11.54
CA GLN A 60 -15.06 -14.17 12.10
C GLN A 60 -13.80 -13.65 12.76
N CYS A 61 -13.61 -13.96 14.04
CA CYS A 61 -12.46 -13.48 14.82
C CYS A 61 -11.14 -14.04 14.25
N SER A 62 -10.17 -13.15 13.99
CA SER A 62 -8.82 -13.53 13.55
C SER A 62 -7.87 -13.90 14.69
N ALA A 63 -8.34 -13.93 15.94
CA ALA A 63 -7.61 -14.48 17.09
C ALA A 63 -7.49 -16.01 16.96
N GLN A 64 -6.69 -16.44 15.98
CA GLN A 64 -6.35 -17.80 15.69
C GLN A 64 -4.82 -17.89 15.81
N PRO A 65 -4.28 -18.53 16.86
CA PRO A 65 -2.84 -18.50 17.14
C PRO A 65 -1.96 -18.92 15.97
N GLN A 66 -2.44 -19.85 15.13
CA GLN A 66 -1.72 -20.30 13.93
C GLN A 66 -1.60 -19.21 12.86
N PHE A 67 -2.64 -18.41 12.67
CA PHE A 67 -2.62 -17.29 11.74
C PHE A 67 -1.74 -16.15 12.26
N GLU A 68 -1.83 -15.86 13.56
CA GLU A 68 -1.00 -14.84 14.21
C GLU A 68 0.49 -15.22 14.17
N ASP A 69 0.86 -16.46 14.47
CA ASP A 69 2.23 -16.96 14.29
C ASP A 69 2.70 -16.83 12.82
N ALA A 70 1.83 -17.16 11.86
CA ALA A 70 2.15 -16.97 10.45
C ALA A 70 2.40 -15.49 10.11
N MET A 71 1.62 -14.55 10.66
CA MET A 71 1.81 -13.10 10.47
C MET A 71 3.11 -12.61 11.11
N GLY A 72 3.44 -13.11 12.31
CA GLY A 72 4.73 -12.85 12.96
C GLY A 72 5.92 -13.29 12.11
N LYS A 73 5.82 -14.46 11.46
CA LYS A 73 6.83 -14.93 10.50
C LYS A 73 6.96 -14.02 9.29
N GLN A 74 5.85 -13.49 8.77
CA GLN A 74 5.90 -12.54 7.64
C GLN A 74 6.58 -11.22 8.04
N LEU A 75 6.32 -10.70 9.24
CA LEU A 75 7.05 -9.54 9.78
C LEU A 75 8.55 -9.81 9.89
N ALA A 76 8.93 -10.97 10.45
CA ALA A 76 10.33 -11.36 10.58
C ALA A 76 11.05 -11.50 9.22
N ALA A 77 10.32 -11.87 8.17
CA ALA A 77 10.81 -11.94 6.80
C ALA A 77 10.93 -10.55 6.11
N GLY A 78 10.60 -9.46 6.80
CA GLY A 78 10.72 -8.08 6.29
C GLY A 78 9.47 -7.57 5.57
N HIS A 79 8.36 -8.31 5.60
CA HIS A 79 7.07 -7.75 5.18
C HIS A 79 6.53 -6.77 6.23
N GLU A 80 5.63 -5.90 5.80
CA GLU A 80 4.87 -5.01 6.67
C GLU A 80 3.47 -5.58 6.89
N LEU A 81 2.94 -5.49 8.10
CA LEU A 81 1.51 -5.63 8.36
C LEU A 81 0.87 -4.24 8.46
N ALA A 82 -0.27 -4.04 7.79
CA ALA A 82 -1.07 -2.83 7.90
C ALA A 82 -2.55 -3.18 8.02
N LEU A 83 -3.30 -2.36 8.75
CA LEU A 83 -4.71 -2.62 9.02
C LEU A 83 -5.57 -2.39 7.78
N HIS A 84 -6.47 -3.33 7.45
CA HIS A 84 -7.37 -3.26 6.29
C HIS A 84 -8.85 -3.26 6.66
N GLY A 85 -9.23 -2.36 7.55
CA GLY A 85 -10.55 -2.40 8.19
C GLY A 85 -10.60 -3.37 9.37
N TYR A 86 -11.78 -3.57 9.93
CA TYR A 86 -11.98 -4.50 11.05
C TYR A 86 -12.81 -5.70 10.61
N PHE A 87 -13.99 -5.44 10.04
CA PHE A 87 -14.88 -6.50 9.53
C PHE A 87 -14.75 -6.74 8.03
N HIS A 88 -14.21 -5.77 7.27
CA HIS A 88 -14.20 -5.80 5.80
C HIS A 88 -15.61 -5.81 5.17
N LEU A 89 -16.65 -5.47 5.94
CA LEU A 89 -18.04 -5.37 5.50
C LEU A 89 -18.59 -3.96 5.77
N ASP A 90 -19.27 -3.42 4.78
CA ASP A 90 -20.20 -2.31 4.90
C ASP A 90 -21.50 -2.81 5.52
N GLN A 91 -21.65 -2.57 6.82
CA GLN A 91 -22.85 -2.92 7.60
C GLN A 91 -23.92 -1.81 7.57
N GLY A 92 -23.68 -0.69 6.88
CA GLY A 92 -24.64 0.41 6.84
C GLY A 92 -25.85 0.11 5.94
N ALA A 93 -26.95 0.83 6.17
CA ALA A 93 -28.04 0.89 5.20
C ALA A 93 -27.63 1.81 4.02
N PRO A 94 -28.01 1.48 2.77
CA PRO A 94 -27.73 2.33 1.62
C PRO A 94 -28.52 3.64 1.72
N SER A 95 -27.86 4.78 1.52
CA SER A 95 -28.49 6.11 1.62
C SER A 95 -29.06 6.64 0.29
N GLY A 96 -29.31 5.74 -0.67
CA GLY A 96 -29.85 6.07 -2.00
C GLY A 96 -29.43 5.10 -3.11
N ILE A 97 -29.95 5.29 -4.32
CA ILE A 97 -29.77 4.37 -5.46
C ILE A 97 -28.30 4.31 -5.91
N ILE A 98 -27.59 5.43 -5.99
CA ILE A 98 -26.17 5.47 -6.37
C ILE A 98 -25.31 4.72 -5.34
N ASP A 99 -25.61 4.91 -4.05
CA ASP A 99 -24.92 4.21 -2.97
C ASP A 99 -25.22 2.71 -2.99
N TRP A 100 -26.47 2.34 -3.27
CA TRP A 100 -26.87 0.94 -3.47
C TRP A 100 -26.12 0.30 -4.65
N PHE A 101 -26.05 0.95 -5.81
CA PHE A 101 -25.31 0.45 -6.97
C PHE A 101 -23.81 0.32 -6.67
N ARG A 102 -23.21 1.30 -5.99
CA ARG A 102 -21.81 1.25 -5.57
C ARG A 102 -21.57 0.09 -4.59
N ARG A 103 -22.39 -0.04 -3.55
CA ARG A 103 -22.29 -1.15 -2.59
C ARG A 103 -22.48 -2.49 -3.28
N ARG A 104 -23.46 -2.63 -4.17
CA ARG A 104 -23.79 -3.93 -4.78
C ARG A 104 -22.85 -4.33 -5.92
N ILE A 105 -22.43 -3.38 -6.76
CA ILE A 105 -21.72 -3.65 -8.02
C ILE A 105 -20.22 -3.30 -7.95
N TYR A 106 -19.85 -2.24 -7.21
CA TYR A 106 -18.47 -1.77 -7.14
C TYR A 106 -17.68 -2.40 -5.98
N THR A 107 -18.24 -2.41 -4.76
CA THR A 107 -17.56 -2.99 -3.58
C THR A 107 -18.09 -4.37 -3.16
N ALA A 108 -19.23 -4.80 -3.70
CA ALA A 108 -19.98 -5.96 -3.21
C ALA A 108 -20.29 -5.92 -1.70
N GLY A 109 -20.40 -4.73 -1.11
CA GLY A 109 -20.69 -4.54 0.30
C GLY A 109 -19.44 -4.52 1.17
N GLU A 110 -18.24 -4.36 0.61
CA GLU A 110 -16.98 -4.35 1.37
C GLU A 110 -16.48 -2.93 1.68
N GLY A 111 -17.30 -1.90 1.49
CA GLY A 111 -16.93 -0.50 1.71
C GLY A 111 -17.01 -0.05 3.18
N GLU A 112 -16.49 -0.84 4.12
CA GLU A 112 -16.71 -0.70 5.58
C GLU A 112 -16.58 0.75 6.08
N PHE A 113 -15.54 1.48 5.66
CA PHE A 113 -15.23 2.84 6.12
C PHE A 113 -15.84 3.96 5.27
N CYS A 114 -16.70 3.62 4.31
CA CYS A 114 -17.22 4.60 3.36
C CYS A 114 -18.32 5.48 3.96
N ALA A 115 -19.19 4.92 4.79
CA ALA A 115 -20.37 5.59 5.34
C ALA A 115 -20.30 5.84 6.86
N LEU A 116 -19.22 5.42 7.52
CA LEU A 116 -19.09 5.53 8.97
C LEU A 116 -18.97 6.98 9.43
N SER A 117 -19.58 7.25 10.58
CA SER A 117 -19.25 8.43 11.38
C SER A 117 -17.80 8.38 11.84
N GLU A 118 -17.30 9.52 12.32
CA GLU A 118 -15.95 9.62 12.89
C GLU A 118 -15.77 8.73 14.11
N GLN A 119 -16.77 8.68 14.99
CA GLN A 119 -16.75 7.84 16.18
C GLN A 119 -16.67 6.35 15.81
N GLU A 120 -17.58 5.87 14.97
CA GLU A 120 -17.61 4.46 14.55
C GLU A 120 -16.35 4.02 13.79
N ALA A 121 -15.76 4.92 13.00
CA ALA A 121 -14.49 4.67 12.35
C ALA A 121 -13.34 4.60 13.38
N GLY A 122 -13.33 5.52 14.35
CA GLY A 122 -12.36 5.54 15.45
C GLY A 122 -12.41 4.28 16.32
N GLU A 123 -13.61 3.79 16.62
CA GLU A 123 -13.83 2.55 17.38
C GLU A 123 -13.23 1.34 16.64
N ARG A 124 -13.53 1.18 15.34
CA ARG A 124 -12.97 0.09 14.52
C ARG A 124 -11.45 0.16 14.39
N LEU A 125 -10.89 1.37 14.21
CA LEU A 125 -9.44 1.57 14.19
C LEU A 125 -8.80 1.19 15.53
N THR A 126 -9.44 1.54 16.64
CA THR A 126 -8.98 1.19 18.00
C THR A 126 -9.02 -0.31 18.25
N LEU A 127 -10.06 -1.01 17.79
CA LEU A 127 -10.13 -2.47 17.88
C LEU A 127 -9.01 -3.14 17.07
N GLY A 128 -8.76 -2.67 15.85
CA GLY A 128 -7.65 -3.16 15.03
C GLY A 128 -6.28 -2.90 15.66
N GLN A 129 -6.08 -1.71 16.23
CA GLN A 129 -4.85 -1.36 16.95
C GLN A 129 -4.62 -2.29 18.15
N ARG A 130 -5.64 -2.53 18.98
CA ARG A 130 -5.53 -3.44 20.13
C ARG A 130 -5.11 -4.85 19.73
N TRP A 131 -5.56 -5.33 18.57
CA TRP A 131 -5.14 -6.63 18.05
C TRP A 131 -3.66 -6.66 17.65
N PHE A 132 -3.15 -5.59 17.04
CA PHE A 132 -1.71 -5.44 16.77
C PHE A 132 -0.90 -5.35 18.07
N GLU A 133 -1.35 -4.57 19.05
CA GLU A 133 -0.72 -4.41 20.37
C GLU A 133 -0.65 -5.74 21.13
N ALA A 134 -1.74 -6.50 21.15
CA ALA A 134 -1.81 -7.81 21.81
C ALA A 134 -0.80 -8.82 21.23
N ASN A 135 -0.46 -8.66 19.94
CA ASN A 135 0.52 -9.50 19.25
C ASN A 135 1.93 -8.89 19.20
N GLY A 136 2.15 -7.70 19.78
CA GLY A 136 3.43 -7.00 19.73
C GLY A 136 3.85 -6.54 18.32
N TRP A 137 2.91 -6.38 17.39
CA TRP A 137 3.20 -6.01 16.01
C TRP A 137 3.23 -4.49 15.83
N PRO A 138 4.17 -3.95 15.01
CA PRO A 138 4.16 -2.54 14.68
C PRO A 138 2.97 -2.22 13.76
N LEU A 139 2.23 -1.16 14.08
CA LEU A 139 1.17 -0.63 13.23
C LEU A 139 1.57 0.73 12.66
N SER A 140 1.95 0.78 11.39
CA SER A 140 2.34 2.03 10.72
C SER A 140 1.28 2.58 9.76
N GLY A 141 0.34 1.77 9.31
CA GLY A 141 -0.56 2.15 8.23
C GLY A 141 -1.95 1.52 8.31
N PHE A 142 -2.90 2.22 7.70
CA PHE A 142 -4.27 1.77 7.54
C PHE A 142 -4.73 1.97 6.09
N VAL A 143 -5.37 0.96 5.50
CA VAL A 143 -6.00 1.06 4.18
C VAL A 143 -7.47 0.72 4.33
N ALA A 144 -8.37 1.62 3.93
CA ALA A 144 -9.80 1.30 3.96
C ALA A 144 -10.12 0.17 2.95
N PRO A 145 -10.96 -0.80 3.32
CA PRO A 145 -11.56 -1.76 2.38
C PRO A 145 -12.12 -1.09 1.13
N ALA A 146 -11.90 -1.73 -0.03
CA ALA A 146 -12.21 -1.19 -1.36
C ALA A 146 -11.61 0.22 -1.66
N TRP A 147 -10.59 0.65 -0.91
CA TRP A 147 -10.01 2.01 -0.97
C TRP A 147 -11.01 3.14 -0.73
N LEU A 148 -12.16 2.84 -0.12
CA LEU A 148 -13.23 3.81 0.10
C LEU A 148 -13.17 4.37 1.52
N LEU A 149 -12.71 5.62 1.60
CA LEU A 149 -12.58 6.35 2.85
C LEU A 149 -13.54 7.54 2.88
N GLY A 150 -14.61 7.41 3.68
CA GLY A 150 -15.62 8.44 3.91
C GLY A 150 -15.10 9.64 4.70
N SER A 151 -15.92 10.69 4.83
CA SER A 151 -15.53 11.91 5.53
C SER A 151 -15.31 11.68 7.04
N GLY A 152 -16.16 10.87 7.69
CA GLY A 152 -15.99 10.47 9.09
C GLY A 152 -14.69 9.71 9.31
N ALA A 153 -14.43 8.69 8.49
CA ALA A 153 -13.18 7.92 8.54
C ALA A 153 -11.92 8.77 8.28
N ARG A 154 -11.99 9.77 7.37
CA ARG A 154 -10.89 10.73 7.16
C ARG A 154 -10.61 11.57 8.40
N ARG A 155 -11.64 12.03 9.11
CA ARG A 155 -11.46 12.79 10.35
C ARG A 155 -10.89 11.91 11.46
N ALA A 156 -11.41 10.70 11.61
CA ALA A 156 -10.89 9.71 12.56
C ALA A 156 -9.39 9.47 12.34
N LEU A 157 -8.95 9.24 11.10
CA LEU A 157 -7.54 9.04 10.77
C LEU A 157 -6.66 10.27 11.04
N LYS A 158 -7.16 11.50 10.87
CA LYS A 158 -6.40 12.71 11.20
C LYS A 158 -6.17 12.87 12.70
N ALA A 159 -7.08 12.34 13.53
CA ALA A 159 -6.95 12.35 14.97
C ALA A 159 -5.98 11.28 15.51
N ARG A 160 -5.42 10.42 14.65
CA ARG A 160 -4.50 9.35 15.01
C ARG A 160 -3.04 9.80 14.89
N SER A 161 -2.28 9.67 15.97
CA SER A 161 -0.83 9.93 15.99
C SER A 161 0.02 8.68 15.78
N ASP A 162 -0.58 7.50 15.92
CA ASP A 162 0.04 6.19 15.79
C ASP A 162 0.17 5.70 14.34
N LEU A 163 -0.62 6.27 13.42
CA LEU A 163 -0.61 5.92 12.01
C LEU A 163 0.20 6.92 11.18
N GLN A 164 1.07 6.40 10.31
CA GLN A 164 1.93 7.21 9.44
C GLN A 164 1.32 7.43 8.06
N TYR A 165 0.43 6.54 7.60
CA TYR A 165 -0.17 6.68 6.28
C TYR A 165 -1.54 6.00 6.13
N THR A 166 -2.26 6.45 5.10
CA THR A 166 -3.35 5.70 4.47
C THR A 166 -3.21 5.68 2.95
N SER A 167 -4.06 4.93 2.23
CA SER A 167 -3.99 4.87 0.77
C SER A 167 -5.35 4.71 0.10
N THR A 168 -5.51 5.37 -1.05
CA THR A 168 -6.62 5.17 -1.99
C THR A 168 -6.13 4.39 -3.22
N LEU A 169 -6.95 4.26 -4.27
CA LEU A 169 -6.48 3.71 -5.55
C LEU A 169 -5.43 4.59 -6.23
N THR A 170 -5.46 5.91 -6.03
CA THR A 170 -4.61 6.85 -6.77
C THR A 170 -3.50 7.47 -5.94
N GLN A 171 -3.59 7.40 -4.61
CA GLN A 171 -2.72 8.15 -3.71
C GLN A 171 -2.25 7.33 -2.50
N LEU A 172 -1.02 7.64 -2.06
CA LEU A 172 -0.58 7.42 -0.68
C LEU A 172 -0.75 8.74 0.08
N ILE A 173 -1.35 8.69 1.26
CA ILE A 173 -1.65 9.88 2.07
C ILE A 173 -0.85 9.77 3.36
N VAL A 174 0.06 10.71 3.57
CA VAL A 174 0.87 10.81 4.79
C VAL A 174 0.02 11.38 5.93
N LEU A 175 0.03 10.73 7.09
CA LEU A 175 -0.72 11.12 8.29
C LEU A 175 0.24 11.58 9.40
N PRO A 176 -0.12 12.60 10.21
CA PRO A 176 -1.44 13.23 10.29
C PRO A 176 -1.65 14.41 9.32
N GLU A 177 -0.62 14.87 8.61
CA GLU A 177 -0.66 16.10 7.79
C GLU A 177 -1.61 16.01 6.57
N ALA A 178 -2.09 14.80 6.26
CA ALA A 178 -2.91 14.47 5.10
C ALA A 178 -2.26 14.89 3.76
N HIS A 179 -0.93 14.84 3.67
CA HIS A 179 -0.22 15.14 2.43
C HIS A 179 -0.40 14.00 1.43
N ALA A 180 -1.00 14.29 0.29
CA ALA A 180 -1.27 13.30 -0.75
C ALA A 180 -0.12 13.19 -1.75
N ILE A 181 0.44 11.99 -1.87
CA ILE A 181 1.45 11.61 -2.86
C ILE A 181 0.72 10.87 -3.98
N HIS A 182 0.84 11.37 -5.21
CA HIS A 182 0.31 10.68 -6.39
C HIS A 182 1.06 9.36 -6.61
N ALA A 183 0.38 8.25 -6.36
CA ALA A 183 0.95 6.91 -6.38
C ALA A 183 -0.15 5.96 -6.85
N PRO A 184 -0.41 5.83 -8.15
CA PRO A 184 -1.49 4.97 -8.67
C PRO A 184 -1.23 3.49 -8.35
N CYS A 185 -2.30 2.77 -8.00
CA CYS A 185 -2.29 1.34 -7.71
C CYS A 185 -2.83 0.55 -8.89
N LEU A 186 -2.01 -0.33 -9.45
CA LEU A 186 -2.42 -1.32 -10.43
C LEU A 186 -3.06 -2.48 -9.69
N THR A 187 -4.34 -2.73 -9.95
CA THR A 187 -5.11 -3.81 -9.31
C THR A 187 -5.87 -4.60 -10.37
N TYR A 188 -6.09 -5.88 -10.13
CA TYR A 188 -6.80 -6.77 -11.05
C TYR A 188 -8.20 -7.06 -10.53
N SER A 189 -9.11 -7.42 -11.45
CA SER A 189 -10.46 -7.86 -11.09
C SER A 189 -10.69 -9.26 -11.64
N VAL A 190 -10.62 -10.25 -10.75
CA VAL A 190 -10.78 -11.67 -11.10
C VAL A 190 -12.16 -12.24 -10.84
N ARG A 191 -13.05 -11.46 -10.19
CA ARG A 191 -14.40 -11.88 -9.76
C ARG A 191 -15.32 -12.33 -10.90
N GLN A 192 -15.08 -11.89 -12.14
CA GLN A 192 -15.86 -12.30 -13.31
C GLN A 192 -14.94 -12.61 -14.50
N ALA A 193 -15.25 -13.65 -15.26
CA ALA A 193 -14.38 -14.16 -16.32
C ALA A 193 -14.06 -13.09 -17.39
N TRP A 194 -15.03 -12.26 -17.77
CA TRP A 194 -14.84 -11.17 -18.74
C TRP A 194 -14.02 -9.99 -18.19
N ARG A 195 -14.01 -9.78 -16.86
CA ARG A 195 -13.21 -8.71 -16.23
C ARG A 195 -11.72 -9.01 -16.26
N ARG A 196 -11.33 -10.28 -16.44
CA ARG A 196 -9.92 -10.71 -16.52
C ARG A 196 -9.19 -10.10 -17.73
N PRO A 197 -9.60 -10.32 -18.99
CA PRO A 197 -8.93 -9.70 -20.14
C PRO A 197 -9.01 -8.17 -20.11
N ALA A 198 -10.14 -7.59 -19.68
CA ALA A 198 -10.29 -6.14 -19.54
C ALA A 198 -9.31 -5.54 -18.52
N SER A 199 -9.14 -6.18 -17.36
CA SER A 199 -8.18 -5.72 -16.34
C SER A 199 -6.73 -5.82 -16.80
N VAL A 200 -6.38 -6.84 -17.59
CA VAL A 200 -5.04 -6.98 -18.19
C VAL A 200 -4.75 -5.85 -19.17
N ALA A 201 -5.69 -5.56 -20.08
CA ALA A 201 -5.54 -4.46 -21.04
C ALA A 201 -5.43 -3.10 -20.32
N TRP A 202 -6.30 -2.87 -19.34
CA TRP A 202 -6.30 -1.64 -18.55
C TRP A 202 -5.00 -1.43 -17.77
N ASN A 203 -4.49 -2.45 -17.07
CA ASN A 203 -3.24 -2.34 -16.32
C ASN A 203 -2.01 -2.21 -17.22
N THR A 204 -2.07 -2.74 -18.45
CA THR A 204 -1.02 -2.51 -19.45
C THR A 204 -1.00 -1.05 -19.90
N LEU A 205 -2.16 -0.42 -20.11
CA LEU A 205 -2.25 1.00 -20.44
C LEU A 205 -1.81 1.86 -19.26
N LEU A 206 -2.35 1.59 -18.07
CA LEU A 206 -2.07 2.36 -16.87
C LEU A 206 -0.59 2.26 -16.47
N SER A 207 0.07 1.11 -16.63
CA SER A 207 1.51 0.99 -16.36
C SER A 207 2.37 1.86 -17.28
N ARG A 208 1.93 2.13 -18.53
CA ARG A 208 2.63 3.05 -19.44
C ARG A 208 2.47 4.50 -18.99
N VAL A 209 1.25 4.90 -18.64
CA VAL A 209 0.93 6.25 -18.17
C VAL A 209 1.63 6.54 -16.84
N THR A 210 1.79 5.52 -16.00
CA THR A 210 2.38 5.66 -14.66
C THR A 210 3.86 5.35 -14.61
N ARG A 211 4.51 5.10 -15.76
CA ARG A 211 5.93 4.72 -15.82
C ARG A 211 6.86 5.77 -15.20
N GLN A 212 6.49 7.04 -15.28
CA GLN A 212 7.28 8.16 -14.77
C GLN A 212 6.92 8.57 -13.33
N THR A 213 5.94 7.91 -12.68
CA THR A 213 5.62 8.26 -11.29
C THR A 213 6.79 7.88 -10.37
N PRO A 214 7.12 8.70 -9.36
CA PRO A 214 8.14 8.35 -8.38
C PRO A 214 7.84 7.03 -7.65
N VAL A 215 6.54 6.73 -7.48
CA VAL A 215 6.06 5.51 -6.83
C VAL A 215 5.05 4.81 -7.73
N LEU A 216 5.27 3.51 -7.95
CA LEU A 216 4.29 2.61 -8.54
C LEU A 216 3.77 1.68 -7.44
N ARG A 217 2.46 1.39 -7.44
CA ARG A 217 1.89 0.39 -6.52
C ARG A 217 1.24 -0.74 -7.29
N ILE A 218 1.42 -1.97 -6.82
CA ILE A 218 0.70 -3.16 -7.30
C ILE A 218 -0.12 -3.70 -6.13
N GLY A 219 -1.43 -3.75 -6.28
CA GLY A 219 -2.38 -4.34 -5.33
C GLY A 219 -2.82 -5.71 -5.82
N LEU A 220 -2.51 -6.76 -5.05
CA LEU A 220 -2.90 -8.14 -5.31
C LEU A 220 -3.94 -8.59 -4.29
N HIS A 221 -4.84 -9.48 -4.69
CA HIS A 221 -5.87 -10.09 -3.83
C HIS A 221 -5.65 -11.60 -3.78
N PRO A 222 -6.20 -12.30 -2.78
CA PRO A 222 -5.89 -13.72 -2.55
C PRO A 222 -6.14 -14.61 -3.78
N ARG A 223 -7.16 -14.29 -4.60
CA ARG A 223 -7.51 -15.07 -5.80
C ARG A 223 -6.80 -14.63 -7.09
N ASP A 224 -5.95 -13.61 -7.06
CA ASP A 224 -5.29 -13.08 -8.26
C ASP A 224 -4.24 -14.03 -8.85
N ALA A 225 -3.80 -15.05 -8.09
CA ALA A 225 -2.89 -16.09 -8.56
C ALA A 225 -3.60 -17.30 -9.20
N GLU A 226 -4.93 -17.45 -9.03
CA GLU A 226 -5.67 -18.62 -9.54
C GLU A 226 -5.80 -18.61 -11.07
N SER A 227 -5.90 -17.42 -11.67
CA SER A 227 -6.00 -17.29 -13.12
C SER A 227 -4.62 -17.12 -13.74
N LYS A 228 -4.17 -18.13 -14.49
CA LYS A 228 -2.85 -18.12 -15.16
C LYS A 228 -2.60 -16.86 -15.99
N SER A 229 -3.59 -16.36 -16.73
CA SER A 229 -3.43 -15.16 -17.57
C SER A 229 -3.26 -13.88 -16.75
N VAL A 230 -4.01 -13.74 -15.65
CA VAL A 230 -3.90 -12.61 -14.72
C VAL A 230 -2.57 -12.66 -13.99
N ARG A 231 -2.20 -13.85 -13.49
CA ARG A 231 -0.90 -14.11 -12.86
C ARG A 231 0.27 -13.71 -13.74
N LEU A 232 0.34 -14.25 -14.96
CA LEU A 232 1.40 -13.89 -15.90
C LEU A 232 1.39 -12.40 -16.24
N SER A 233 0.23 -11.74 -16.25
CA SER A 233 0.16 -10.30 -16.51
C SER A 233 0.81 -9.50 -15.39
N TRP A 234 0.43 -9.72 -14.12
CA TRP A 234 0.99 -8.94 -13.03
C TRP A 234 2.44 -9.33 -12.74
N GLN A 235 2.85 -10.59 -12.95
CA GLN A 235 4.25 -11.02 -12.85
C GLN A 235 5.13 -10.28 -13.86
N ARG A 236 4.66 -10.08 -15.10
CA ARG A 236 5.39 -9.27 -16.10
C ARG A 236 5.47 -7.79 -15.72
N LEU A 237 4.41 -7.23 -15.14
CA LEU A 237 4.44 -5.85 -14.65
C LEU A 237 5.41 -5.69 -13.49
N LEU A 238 5.41 -6.65 -12.56
CA LEU A 238 6.34 -6.71 -11.44
C LEU A 238 7.78 -6.78 -11.94
N ALA A 239 8.12 -7.77 -12.77
CA ALA A 239 9.46 -7.93 -13.34
C ALA A 239 9.92 -6.66 -14.06
N ARG A 240 9.03 -6.02 -14.83
CA ARG A 240 9.34 -4.78 -15.54
C ARG A 240 9.57 -3.61 -14.59
N ALA A 241 8.75 -3.46 -13.55
CA ALA A 241 8.90 -2.40 -12.56
C ALA A 241 10.23 -2.55 -11.80
N LEU A 242 10.65 -3.77 -11.49
CA LEU A 242 11.91 -4.05 -10.80
C LEU A 242 13.16 -3.75 -11.64
N THR A 243 13.03 -3.56 -12.96
CA THR A 243 14.20 -3.17 -13.79
C THR A 243 14.73 -1.79 -13.45
N ASP A 244 13.89 -0.93 -12.87
CA ASP A 244 14.22 0.48 -12.72
C ASP A 244 13.65 1.13 -11.45
N ARG A 245 13.20 0.30 -10.49
CA ARG A 245 12.64 0.70 -9.18
C ARG A 245 13.09 -0.22 -8.06
N SER A 246 13.31 0.36 -6.89
CA SER A 246 13.53 -0.37 -5.64
C SER A 246 12.19 -0.78 -5.01
N ALA A 247 12.04 -2.07 -4.67
CA ALA A 247 10.85 -2.56 -3.97
C ALA A 247 10.94 -2.29 -2.46
N VAL A 248 9.90 -1.67 -1.91
CA VAL A 248 9.80 -1.33 -0.49
C VAL A 248 8.38 -1.51 0.04
N THR A 249 8.25 -1.70 1.36
CA THR A 249 6.96 -1.60 2.04
C THR A 249 6.42 -0.16 1.99
N LYS A 250 5.12 0.02 2.20
CA LYS A 250 4.51 1.36 2.23
C LYS A 250 5.05 2.17 3.41
N ALA A 251 5.21 1.59 4.60
CA ALA A 251 5.83 2.29 5.72
C ALA A 251 7.27 2.73 5.42
N GLN A 252 8.07 1.87 4.80
CA GLN A 252 9.44 2.22 4.44
C GLN A 252 9.46 3.40 3.47
N PHE A 253 8.66 3.33 2.39
CA PHE A 253 8.54 4.44 1.46
C PHE A 253 8.14 5.76 2.14
N ILE A 254 7.19 5.73 3.08
CA ILE A 254 6.72 6.93 3.79
C ILE A 254 7.83 7.52 4.69
N ARG A 255 8.62 6.68 5.36
CA ARG A 255 9.78 7.13 6.15
C ARG A 255 10.85 7.78 5.28
N ASP A 256 11.17 7.18 4.14
CA ASP A 256 12.19 7.69 3.22
C ASP A 256 11.72 9.01 2.58
N TRP A 257 10.47 9.06 2.16
CA TRP A 257 9.86 10.27 1.62
C TRP A 257 9.84 11.43 2.63
N ARG A 258 9.58 11.15 3.91
CA ARG A 258 9.62 12.14 4.99
C ARG A 258 11.03 12.68 5.18
N SER A 259 12.01 11.78 5.27
CA SER A 259 13.42 12.13 5.47
C SER A 259 13.93 13.04 4.35
N GLN A 260 13.66 12.69 3.09
CA GLN A 260 14.03 13.50 1.93
C GLN A 260 13.43 14.92 1.95
N ARG A 261 12.22 15.10 2.50
CA ARG A 261 11.59 16.43 2.63
C ARG A 261 12.13 17.23 3.80
N THR A 262 12.50 16.58 4.90
CA THR A 262 13.15 17.26 6.02
C THR A 262 14.52 17.79 5.59
N ASP A 263 15.30 16.98 4.88
CA ASP A 263 16.61 17.37 4.36
C ASP A 263 16.50 18.51 3.35
N ALA A 264 15.47 18.49 2.48
CA ALA A 264 15.20 19.57 1.55
C ALA A 264 14.78 20.90 2.23
N ARG A 265 14.32 20.86 3.49
CA ARG A 265 13.92 22.04 4.27
C ARG A 265 15.04 22.62 5.14
N LEU A 266 16.09 21.86 5.44
CA LEU A 266 17.24 22.39 6.16
C LEU A 266 18.04 23.30 5.21
N PRO A 267 18.35 24.55 5.59
CA PRO A 267 19.22 25.39 4.78
C PRO A 267 20.57 24.68 4.65
N GLN A 268 21.00 24.43 3.41
CA GLN A 268 22.34 23.91 3.13
C GLN A 268 23.34 24.84 3.80
N ARG A 269 23.90 24.43 4.95
CA ARG A 269 24.98 25.16 5.60
C ARG A 269 26.15 25.17 4.63
N ARG A 270 26.34 26.29 3.94
CA ARG A 270 27.58 26.54 3.19
C ARG A 270 28.71 26.53 4.22
N SER A 271 29.61 25.56 4.12
CA SER A 271 30.86 25.57 4.89
C SER A 271 31.53 26.93 4.67
N PRO A 272 31.99 27.62 5.73
CA PRO A 272 32.84 28.78 5.53
C PRO A 272 34.07 28.29 4.75
N ARG A 273 34.29 28.87 3.56
CA ARG A 273 35.61 28.77 2.93
C ARG A 273 36.60 29.30 3.95
N ALA A 274 37.51 28.43 4.39
CA ALA A 274 38.69 28.85 5.12
C ALA A 274 39.40 29.91 4.26
N ALA A 275 39.35 31.17 4.71
CA ALA A 275 40.23 32.20 4.22
C ALA A 275 41.62 31.87 4.78
N LEU A 276 42.42 31.18 3.98
CA LEU A 276 43.86 31.12 4.15
C LEU A 276 44.48 32.28 3.35
N GLN A 277 45.22 33.12 4.08
CA GLN A 277 46.34 33.99 3.65
C GLN A 277 45.92 35.25 2.83
N CYS A 278 46.39 36.46 3.13
CA CYS A 278 47.67 36.90 3.70
C CYS A 278 47.54 37.72 5.01
#